data_AF-A0AA92TU27-F1
#
_entry.id   AF-A0AA92TU27-F1
#
_cell.length_a   1.000
_cell.length_b   1.000
_cell.length_c   1.000
_cell.angle_alpha   90.00
_cell.angle_beta   90.00
_cell.angle_gamma   90.00
#
_symmetry.space_group_name_H-M   'P 1'
#
loop_
_entity.id
_entity.type
_entity.pdbx_description
1 polymer ?
#
loop_
_entity_poly.entity_id
_entity_poly.type
_entity_poly.pdbx_seq_one_letter_code
_entity_poly.pdbx_strand_id
1 'polypeptide(L)'
;MNERAITMQKGDKYIITHTGKASWSSDDDFVASVNDGEVTANHVGETAIYAMSGGSKSQCDVMVRGLYNYFREPLCKLNATPEDVMRYETRSLDTKKSDRTTLIYYPAMNEDIDVVAYTFKNDKLESAFVSMTMHGNATQALQMMTNFMSERYFGDGISSAGYVYMNATTTESASKFVYVTNTTPGYEGITAALYIPRK
;
A
#
# COMPACT_ATOMS: atom_id res chain seq x y z
N MET A 1 -21.27 -4.19 -19.69
CA MET A 1 -20.14 -3.25 -19.77
C MET A 1 -19.33 -3.57 -21.02
N ASN A 2 -18.73 -2.56 -21.66
CA ASN A 2 -17.87 -2.77 -22.83
C ASN A 2 -16.40 -3.01 -22.43
N GLU A 3 -15.98 -2.37 -21.34
CA GLU A 3 -14.65 -2.47 -20.76
C GLU A 3 -14.60 -3.64 -19.77
N ARG A 4 -13.61 -4.52 -19.93
CA ARG A 4 -13.35 -5.64 -19.00
C ARG A 4 -12.25 -5.33 -18.00
N ALA A 5 -11.33 -4.42 -18.35
CA ALA A 5 -10.28 -3.94 -17.48
C ALA A 5 -9.89 -2.52 -17.88
N ILE A 6 -9.58 -1.68 -16.89
CA ILE A 6 -9.04 -0.34 -17.07
C ILE A 6 -7.86 -0.11 -16.13
N THR A 7 -6.91 0.73 -16.56
CA THR A 7 -5.79 1.18 -15.73
C THR A 7 -5.81 2.70 -15.69
N MET A 8 -5.73 3.26 -14.48
CA MET A 8 -5.89 4.68 -14.21
C MET A 8 -4.77 5.15 -13.27
N GLN A 9 -4.42 6.43 -13.31
CA GLN A 9 -3.62 7.04 -12.25
C GLN A 9 -4.54 7.50 -11.11
N LYS A 10 -3.99 7.61 -9.90
CA LYS A 10 -4.74 8.17 -8.77
C LYS A 10 -5.29 9.56 -9.14
N GLY A 11 -6.58 9.77 -8.84
CA GLY A 11 -7.30 11.01 -9.12
C GLY A 11 -7.97 11.06 -10.48
N ASP A 12 -7.63 10.14 -11.39
CA ASP A 12 -8.28 10.05 -12.69
C ASP A 12 -9.76 9.68 -12.55
N LYS A 13 -10.52 10.08 -13.58
CA LYS A 13 -11.90 9.67 -13.80
C LYS A 13 -12.04 8.96 -15.13
N TYR A 14 -12.89 7.94 -15.17
CA TYR A 14 -13.16 7.16 -16.38
C TYR A 14 -14.63 6.76 -16.43
N ILE A 15 -15.28 6.94 -17.58
CA ILE A 15 -16.68 6.52 -17.76
C ILE A 15 -16.69 5.13 -18.40
N ILE A 16 -17.16 4.13 -17.66
CA ILE A 16 -17.40 2.79 -18.20
C ILE A 16 -18.67 2.83 -19.04
N THR A 17 -18.57 2.40 -20.30
CA THR A 17 -19.70 2.45 -21.22
C THR A 17 -20.65 1.29 -20.94
N HIS A 18 -21.93 1.60 -20.73
CA HIS A 18 -23.00 0.61 -20.53
C HIS A 18 -24.24 0.93 -21.37
N THR A 19 -24.85 -0.09 -21.98
CA THR A 19 -26.10 0.07 -22.72
C THR A 19 -27.30 0.00 -21.78
N GLY A 20 -28.08 1.07 -21.70
CA GLY A 20 -29.23 1.15 -20.81
C GLY A 20 -28.86 1.38 -19.34
N LYS A 21 -29.87 1.45 -18.48
CA LYS A 21 -29.67 1.71 -17.05
C LYS A 21 -29.04 0.51 -16.34
N ALA A 22 -28.13 0.79 -15.42
CA ALA A 22 -27.54 -0.20 -14.54
C ALA A 22 -27.37 0.37 -13.13
N SER A 23 -27.38 -0.52 -12.14
CA SER A 23 -26.91 -0.22 -10.78
C SER A 23 -25.44 -0.54 -10.68
N TRP A 24 -24.65 0.37 -10.09
CA TRP A 24 -23.19 0.27 -10.02
C TRP A 24 -22.72 0.02 -8.61
N SER A 25 -21.63 -0.74 -8.47
CA SER A 25 -20.95 -0.95 -7.17
C SER A 25 -19.46 -1.21 -7.39
N SER A 26 -18.64 -0.89 -6.39
CA SER A 26 -17.25 -1.32 -6.30
C SER A 26 -17.10 -2.46 -5.29
N ASP A 27 -16.14 -3.37 -5.52
CA ASP A 27 -15.69 -4.31 -4.48
C ASP A 27 -14.88 -3.60 -3.39
N ASP A 28 -14.23 -2.48 -3.73
CA ASP A 28 -13.44 -1.69 -2.79
C ASP A 28 -13.45 -0.20 -3.19
N ASP A 29 -14.36 0.56 -2.59
CA ASP A 29 -14.48 2.01 -2.79
C ASP A 29 -13.24 2.77 -2.31
N PHE A 30 -12.42 2.19 -1.42
CA PHE A 30 -11.16 2.80 -1.01
C PHE A 30 -10.17 2.90 -2.17
N VAL A 31 -10.13 1.87 -3.03
CA VAL A 31 -9.28 1.85 -4.23
C VAL A 31 -9.92 2.63 -5.37
N ALA A 32 -11.18 2.33 -5.71
CA ALA A 32 -11.91 3.05 -6.75
C ALA A 32 -13.42 3.03 -6.47
N SER A 33 -14.06 4.19 -6.58
CA SER A 33 -15.51 4.32 -6.42
C SER A 33 -16.18 4.54 -7.77
N VAL A 34 -17.48 4.24 -7.86
CA VAL A 34 -18.26 4.43 -9.08
C VAL A 34 -19.57 5.14 -8.78
N ASN A 35 -19.91 6.14 -9.60
CA ASN A 35 -21.21 6.81 -9.57
C ASN A 35 -21.76 6.89 -11.00
N ASP A 36 -22.90 6.23 -11.24
CA ASP A 36 -23.55 6.18 -12.56
C ASP A 36 -22.61 5.82 -13.73
N GLY A 37 -21.63 4.94 -13.49
CA GLY A 37 -20.64 4.49 -14.47
C GLY A 37 -19.39 5.35 -14.57
N GLU A 38 -19.34 6.52 -13.93
CA GLU A 38 -18.10 7.28 -13.72
C GLU A 38 -17.31 6.67 -12.56
N VAL A 39 -16.18 6.04 -12.89
CA VAL A 39 -15.21 5.51 -11.95
C VAL A 39 -14.24 6.63 -11.55
N THR A 40 -13.99 6.79 -10.26
CA THR A 40 -12.94 7.66 -9.71
C THR A 40 -11.85 6.80 -9.07
N ALA A 41 -10.61 6.98 -9.49
CA ALA A 41 -9.45 6.27 -8.93
C ALA A 41 -8.99 6.94 -7.63
N ASN A 42 -9.27 6.32 -6.48
CA ASN A 42 -9.09 6.93 -5.15
C ASN A 42 -7.70 6.67 -4.57
N HIS A 43 -7.27 5.41 -4.51
CA HIS A 43 -5.97 5.00 -3.99
C HIS A 43 -5.35 3.90 -4.85
N VAL A 44 -4.03 3.84 -4.88
CA VAL A 44 -3.26 2.80 -5.57
C VAL A 44 -3.65 1.42 -5.04
N GLY A 45 -3.98 0.53 -5.97
CA GLY A 45 -4.49 -0.80 -5.66
C GLY A 45 -5.23 -1.40 -6.84
N GLU A 46 -5.83 -2.55 -6.60
CA GLU A 46 -6.65 -3.27 -7.57
C GLU A 46 -8.03 -3.52 -6.95
N THR A 47 -9.08 -3.30 -7.72
CA THR A 47 -10.47 -3.59 -7.33
C THR A 47 -11.30 -3.93 -8.56
N ALA A 48 -12.57 -4.29 -8.37
CA ALA A 48 -13.51 -4.58 -9.44
C ALA A 48 -14.75 -3.69 -9.34
N ILE A 49 -15.19 -3.16 -10.49
CA ILE A 49 -16.45 -2.43 -10.64
C ILE A 49 -17.48 -3.32 -11.28
N TYR A 50 -18.71 -3.27 -10.79
CA TYR A 50 -19.83 -4.06 -11.29
C TYR A 50 -20.98 -3.19 -11.76
N ALA A 51 -21.63 -3.64 -12.83
CA ALA A 51 -22.90 -3.12 -13.30
C ALA A 51 -23.95 -4.24 -13.32
N MET A 52 -25.09 -3.95 -12.69
CA MET A 52 -26.27 -4.80 -12.67
C MET A 52 -27.34 -4.22 -13.59
N SER A 53 -27.72 -4.94 -14.65
CA SER A 53 -28.80 -4.51 -15.55
C SER A 53 -29.65 -5.71 -15.96
N GLY A 54 -30.98 -5.59 -15.81
CA GLY A 54 -31.91 -6.66 -16.17
C GLY A 54 -31.64 -8.01 -15.50
N GLY A 55 -31.05 -8.01 -14.30
CA GLY A 55 -30.67 -9.23 -13.55
C GLY A 55 -29.32 -9.84 -13.93
N SER A 56 -28.60 -9.26 -14.91
CA SER A 56 -27.24 -9.70 -15.29
C SER A 56 -26.17 -8.83 -14.63
N LYS A 57 -25.10 -9.46 -14.12
CA LYS A 57 -23.92 -8.82 -13.54
C LYS A 57 -22.78 -8.82 -14.56
N SER A 58 -22.23 -7.64 -14.88
CA SER A 58 -20.96 -7.51 -15.59
C SER A 58 -19.90 -6.88 -14.68
N GLN A 59 -18.62 -7.19 -14.95
CA GLN A 59 -17.45 -6.77 -14.16
C GLN A 59 -16.44 -6.05 -15.05
N CYS A 60 -15.77 -5.05 -14.49
CA CYS A 60 -14.59 -4.39 -15.03
C CYS A 60 -13.50 -4.34 -13.94
N ASP A 61 -12.34 -4.92 -14.21
CA ASP A 61 -11.19 -4.86 -13.30
C ASP A 61 -10.52 -3.49 -13.37
N VAL A 62 -10.24 -2.89 -12.23
CA VAL A 62 -9.64 -1.55 -12.13
C VAL A 62 -8.28 -1.65 -11.44
N MET A 63 -7.24 -1.22 -12.14
CA MET A 63 -5.90 -1.04 -11.59
C MET A 63 -5.61 0.46 -11.44
N VAL A 64 -5.41 0.92 -10.20
CA VAL A 64 -4.98 2.30 -9.91
C VAL A 64 -3.47 2.33 -9.68
N ARG A 65 -2.75 3.12 -10.48
CA ARG A 65 -1.30 3.30 -10.41
C ARG A 65 -0.95 4.62 -9.73
N GLY A 66 0.16 4.61 -8.99
CA GLY A 66 0.74 5.83 -8.40
C GLY A 66 1.67 6.53 -9.37
N LEU A 67 1.85 7.84 -9.20
CA LEU A 67 2.93 8.59 -9.84
C LEU A 67 4.27 8.27 -9.18
N TYR A 68 4.25 7.98 -7.87
CA TYR A 68 5.45 7.70 -7.08
C TYR A 68 5.57 6.19 -6.85
N ASN A 69 6.62 5.60 -7.44
CA ASN A 69 6.88 4.14 -7.43
C ASN A 69 8.31 3.83 -6.97
N TYR A 70 8.71 4.41 -5.83
CA TYR A 70 10.08 4.35 -5.30
C TYR A 70 10.54 2.97 -4.83
N PHE A 71 9.61 2.14 -4.34
CA PHE A 71 9.90 0.78 -3.87
C PHE A 71 8.66 -0.11 -3.94
N ARG A 72 8.87 -1.43 -3.89
CA ARG A 72 7.79 -2.40 -3.71
C ARG A 72 7.47 -2.52 -2.23
N GLU A 73 6.19 -2.36 -1.89
CA GLU A 73 5.73 -2.47 -0.50
C GLU A 73 6.05 -3.85 0.09
N PRO A 74 6.43 -3.92 1.38
CA PRO A 74 6.64 -5.20 2.05
C PRO A 74 5.32 -5.94 2.26
N LEU A 75 5.40 -7.25 2.50
CA LEU A 75 4.23 -8.01 2.94
C LEU A 75 3.75 -7.44 4.28
N CYS A 76 2.50 -7.01 4.34
CA CYS A 76 1.87 -6.59 5.59
C CYS A 76 0.49 -7.22 5.69
N LYS A 77 0.47 -8.44 6.23
CA LYS A 77 -0.73 -9.29 6.33
C LYS A 77 -0.80 -9.93 7.71
N LEU A 78 -1.99 -9.87 8.31
CA LEU A 78 -2.25 -10.45 9.63
C LEU A 78 -1.97 -11.96 9.62
N ASN A 79 -1.28 -12.43 10.65
CA ASN A 79 -0.86 -13.83 10.84
C ASN A 79 0.09 -14.39 9.77
N ALA A 80 0.67 -13.57 8.88
CA ALA A 80 1.69 -14.05 7.95
C ALA A 80 2.89 -14.64 8.72
N THR A 81 3.41 -15.78 8.28
CA THR A 81 4.55 -16.43 8.92
C THR A 81 5.88 -15.98 8.28
N PRO A 82 7.04 -16.27 8.89
CA PRO A 82 8.33 -16.07 8.23
C PRO A 82 8.40 -16.72 6.84
N GLU A 83 7.82 -17.91 6.68
CA GLU A 83 7.79 -18.62 5.40
C GLU A 83 6.90 -17.93 4.36
N ASP A 84 5.79 -17.30 4.78
CA ASP A 84 4.99 -16.45 3.88
C ASP A 84 5.79 -15.25 3.37
N VAL A 85 6.55 -14.60 4.27
CA VAL A 85 7.44 -13.49 3.89
C VAL A 85 8.52 -13.97 2.93
N MET A 86 9.20 -15.09 3.20
CA MET A 86 10.23 -15.64 2.31
C MET A 86 9.68 -16.03 0.93
N ARG A 87 8.40 -16.41 0.83
CA ARG A 87 7.72 -16.67 -0.47
C ARG A 87 7.35 -15.40 -1.21
N TYR A 88 6.93 -14.36 -0.47
CA TYR A 88 6.51 -13.08 -1.05
C TYR A 88 7.69 -12.21 -1.48
N GLU A 89 8.75 -12.21 -0.67
CA GLU A 89 9.87 -11.29 -0.78
C GLU A 89 10.81 -11.71 -1.91
N THR A 90 11.17 -10.73 -2.74
CA THR A 90 12.04 -10.95 -3.91
C THR A 90 13.41 -10.31 -3.74
N ARG A 91 13.56 -9.47 -2.71
CA ARG A 91 14.82 -8.83 -2.33
C ARG A 91 15.80 -9.85 -1.75
N SER A 92 17.07 -9.44 -1.63
CA SER A 92 18.13 -10.35 -1.18
C SER A 92 18.12 -10.48 0.35
N LEU A 93 17.89 -11.70 0.86
CA LEU A 93 17.92 -11.99 2.29
C LEU A 93 19.35 -11.92 2.85
N ASP A 94 19.54 -11.20 3.95
CA ASP A 94 20.77 -11.26 4.76
C ASP A 94 20.68 -12.44 5.73
N THR A 95 21.21 -13.59 5.32
CA THR A 95 21.17 -14.82 6.12
C THR A 95 22.02 -14.74 7.40
N LYS A 96 22.87 -13.73 7.57
CA LYS A 96 23.71 -13.57 8.77
C LYS A 96 23.01 -12.74 9.84
N LYS A 97 22.11 -11.84 9.43
CA LYS A 97 21.32 -10.99 10.34
C LYS A 97 19.86 -11.44 10.47
N SER A 98 19.47 -12.47 9.74
CA SER A 98 18.12 -13.01 9.77
C SER A 98 18.04 -14.29 10.60
N ASP A 99 16.97 -14.38 11.38
CA ASP A 99 16.54 -15.57 12.11
C ASP A 99 15.01 -15.71 12.05
N ARG A 100 14.43 -16.58 12.88
CA ARG A 100 12.97 -16.81 12.87
C ARG A 100 12.16 -15.63 13.41
N THR A 101 12.78 -14.75 14.18
CA THR A 101 12.14 -13.58 14.79
C THR A 101 12.31 -12.33 13.95
N THR A 102 13.36 -12.27 13.13
CA THR A 102 13.66 -11.12 12.26
C THR A 102 14.18 -11.59 10.90
N LEU A 103 13.58 -11.10 9.81
CA LEU A 103 14.13 -11.29 8.46
C LEU A 103 14.54 -9.94 7.89
N ILE A 104 15.79 -9.82 7.42
CA ILE A 104 16.35 -8.59 6.87
C ILE A 104 16.67 -8.79 5.39
N TYR A 105 16.16 -7.90 4.55
CA TYR A 105 16.33 -7.90 3.12
C TYR A 105 16.94 -6.60 2.63
N TYR A 106 17.81 -6.73 1.63
CA TYR A 106 18.41 -5.61 0.93
C TYR A 106 17.84 -5.49 -0.49
N PRO A 107 17.43 -4.28 -0.90
CA PRO A 107 16.87 -4.03 -2.22
C PRO A 107 17.92 -4.18 -3.32
N ALA A 108 17.46 -4.38 -4.55
CA ALA A 108 18.31 -4.25 -5.73
C ALA A 108 18.59 -2.76 -6.01
N MET A 109 19.56 -2.46 -6.90
CA MET A 109 20.02 -1.08 -7.18
C MET A 109 18.92 -0.13 -7.72
N ASN A 110 17.71 -0.62 -8.02
CA ASN A 110 16.62 0.12 -8.63
C ASN A 110 15.50 0.53 -7.65
N GLU A 111 15.62 0.25 -6.35
CA GLU A 111 14.70 0.78 -5.35
C GLU A 111 15.38 1.90 -4.54
N ASP A 112 14.64 2.94 -4.20
CA ASP A 112 15.13 4.12 -3.45
C ASP A 112 15.17 3.89 -1.92
N ILE A 113 15.24 2.65 -1.47
CA ILE A 113 15.25 2.27 -0.05
C ILE A 113 16.56 1.56 0.31
N ASP A 114 16.88 1.50 1.59
CA ASP A 114 18.13 0.88 2.07
C ASP A 114 17.91 -0.54 2.59
N VAL A 115 16.84 -0.76 3.36
CA VAL A 115 16.58 -2.02 4.08
C VAL A 115 15.08 -2.25 4.19
N VAL A 116 14.67 -3.52 4.08
CA VAL A 116 13.39 -4.00 4.60
C VAL A 116 13.62 -5.04 5.68
N ALA A 117 13.02 -4.84 6.85
CA ALA A 117 13.09 -5.77 7.96
C ALA A 117 11.69 -6.21 8.38
N TYR A 118 11.47 -7.50 8.55
CA TYR A 118 10.23 -8.08 9.05
C TYR A 118 10.47 -8.60 10.46
N THR A 119 9.62 -8.20 11.42
CA THR A 119 9.66 -8.66 12.81
C THR A 119 8.48 -9.56 13.10
N PHE A 120 8.75 -10.68 13.77
CA PHE A 120 7.76 -11.71 14.08
C PHE A 120 7.65 -11.95 15.58
N LYS A 121 6.43 -12.17 16.03
CA LYS A 121 6.12 -12.56 17.40
C LYS A 121 5.21 -13.78 17.38
N ASN A 122 5.62 -14.85 18.07
CA ASN A 122 4.91 -16.13 18.05
C ASN A 122 4.66 -16.63 16.61
N ASP A 123 5.68 -16.56 15.75
CA ASP A 123 5.65 -16.93 14.33
C ASP A 123 4.64 -16.17 13.46
N LYS A 124 4.19 -15.01 13.93
CA LYS A 124 3.27 -14.13 13.21
C LYS A 124 3.90 -12.78 12.98
N LEU A 125 3.72 -12.24 11.77
CA LEU A 125 4.19 -10.93 11.39
C LEU A 125 3.61 -9.88 12.34
N GLU A 126 4.50 -9.21 13.07
CA GLU A 126 4.18 -8.10 13.95
C GLU A 126 4.32 -6.77 13.20
N SER A 127 5.36 -6.64 12.38
CA SER A 127 5.57 -5.45 11.55
C SER A 127 6.55 -5.69 10.40
N ALA A 128 6.47 -4.83 9.39
CA ALA A 128 7.51 -4.69 8.37
C ALA A 128 8.03 -3.24 8.35
N PHE A 129 9.33 -3.09 8.46
CA PHE A 129 10.04 -1.82 8.49
C PHE A 129 10.73 -1.60 7.14
N VAL A 130 10.65 -0.38 6.62
CA VAL A 130 11.35 0.07 5.41
C VAL A 130 12.12 1.34 5.73
N SER A 131 13.43 1.38 5.47
CA SER A 131 14.24 2.59 5.65
C SER A 131 14.62 3.26 4.33
N MET A 132 14.70 4.58 4.37
CA MET A 132 15.16 5.45 3.30
C MET A 132 16.04 6.56 3.87
N THR A 133 17.31 6.62 3.44
CA THR A 133 18.29 7.59 3.93
C THR A 133 18.54 8.74 2.96
N MET A 134 18.38 8.55 1.65
CA MET A 134 18.67 9.54 0.60
C MET A 134 20.04 10.22 0.79
N HIS A 135 21.10 9.42 0.97
CA HIS A 135 22.45 9.93 1.26
C HIS A 135 22.53 10.85 2.49
N GLY A 136 21.65 10.65 3.48
CA GLY A 136 21.53 11.46 4.68
C GLY A 136 20.59 12.66 4.55
N ASN A 137 19.92 12.85 3.41
CA ASN A 137 18.93 13.90 3.23
C ASN A 137 17.55 13.46 3.75
N ALA A 138 17.37 13.51 5.07
CA ALA A 138 16.14 13.11 5.74
C ALA A 138 14.88 13.86 5.27
N THR A 139 15.02 15.13 4.87
CA THR A 139 13.88 15.93 4.37
C THR A 139 13.40 15.39 3.03
N GLN A 140 14.32 15.12 2.11
CA GLN A 140 13.99 14.52 0.82
C GLN A 140 13.42 13.11 0.99
N ALA A 141 14.04 12.29 1.86
CA ALA A 141 13.54 10.95 2.16
C ALA A 141 12.11 10.99 2.74
N LEU A 142 11.83 11.92 3.65
CA LEU A 142 10.49 12.09 4.20
C LEU A 142 9.47 12.55 3.15
N GLN A 143 9.86 13.47 2.25
CA GLN A 143 8.98 13.91 1.16
C GLN A 143 8.67 12.77 0.19
N MET A 144 9.67 11.98 -0.22
CA MET A 144 9.47 10.83 -1.09
C MET A 144 8.57 9.78 -0.43
N MET A 145 8.82 9.46 0.84
CA MET A 145 8.00 8.50 1.57
C MET A 145 6.55 8.98 1.71
N THR A 146 6.31 10.24 2.11
CA THR A 146 4.95 10.77 2.28
C THR A 146 4.19 10.90 0.96
N ASN A 147 4.85 11.30 -0.13
CA ASN A 147 4.28 11.27 -1.48
C ASN A 147 3.82 9.86 -1.87
N PHE A 148 4.70 8.86 -1.70
CA PHE A 148 4.40 7.46 -1.99
C PHE A 148 3.22 6.92 -1.15
N MET A 149 3.19 7.22 0.15
CA MET A 149 2.12 6.76 1.04
C MET A 149 0.79 7.44 0.75
N SER A 150 0.80 8.74 0.45
CA SER A 150 -0.43 9.51 0.20
C SER A 150 -1.20 9.04 -1.03
N GLU A 151 -0.53 8.34 -1.97
CA GLU A 151 -1.21 7.75 -3.11
C GLU A 151 -1.86 6.40 -2.81
N ARG A 152 -1.37 5.68 -1.80
CA ARG A 152 -1.77 4.31 -1.46
C ARG A 152 -2.73 4.25 -0.28
N TYR A 153 -2.70 5.25 0.58
CA TYR A 153 -3.35 5.22 1.87
C TYR A 153 -4.04 6.53 2.21
N PHE A 154 -5.04 6.44 3.06
CA PHE A 154 -5.65 7.59 3.70
C PHE A 154 -4.75 8.05 4.84
N GLY A 155 -4.38 9.34 4.83
CA GLY A 155 -3.61 9.95 5.91
C GLY A 155 -4.53 10.45 7.02
N ASP A 156 -4.38 9.91 8.23
CA ASP A 156 -5.16 10.30 9.41
C ASP A 156 -4.60 11.56 10.14
N GLY A 157 -3.65 12.24 9.50
CA GLY A 157 -3.00 13.45 10.01
C GLY A 157 -1.59 13.24 10.57
N ILE A 158 -1.15 14.21 11.37
CA ILE A 158 0.17 14.26 12.01
C ILE A 158 0.02 13.86 13.48
N SER A 159 0.69 12.80 13.90
CA SER A 159 0.91 12.50 15.32
C SER A 159 2.20 13.17 15.81
N SER A 160 2.41 13.23 17.12
CA SER A 160 3.67 13.71 17.70
C SER A 160 4.90 12.88 17.27
N ALA A 161 4.69 11.68 16.73
CA ALA A 161 5.74 10.74 16.31
C ALA A 161 5.96 10.67 14.78
N GLY A 162 5.14 11.35 13.98
CA GLY A 162 5.18 11.29 12.51
C GLY A 162 3.79 11.15 11.87
N TYR A 163 3.77 10.73 10.60
CA TYR A 163 2.54 10.57 9.81
C TYR A 163 1.94 9.17 10.00
N VAL A 164 0.62 9.10 10.09
CA VAL A 164 -0.11 7.83 10.17
C VAL A 164 -0.97 7.67 8.92
N TYR A 165 -0.82 6.52 8.28
CA TYR A 165 -1.56 6.13 7.09
C TYR A 165 -2.30 4.82 7.34
N MET A 166 -3.46 4.66 6.71
CA MET A 166 -4.24 3.42 6.80
C MET A 166 -4.93 3.07 5.48
N ASN A 167 -5.18 1.78 5.28
CA ASN A 167 -5.85 1.26 4.08
C ASN A 167 -7.39 1.27 4.18
N ALA A 168 -7.93 2.20 4.96
CA ALA A 168 -9.35 2.44 5.12
C ALA A 168 -9.58 3.88 5.57
N THR A 169 -10.83 4.32 5.64
CA THR A 169 -11.19 5.67 6.10
C THR A 169 -11.41 5.75 7.61
N THR A 170 -11.44 4.61 8.32
CA THR A 170 -11.56 4.56 9.77
C THR A 170 -10.60 3.54 10.37
N THR A 171 -10.22 3.74 11.62
CA THR A 171 -9.28 2.84 12.31
C THR A 171 -9.86 1.44 12.55
N GLU A 172 -11.18 1.32 12.68
CA GLU A 172 -11.88 0.06 12.90
C GLU A 172 -11.96 -0.82 11.65
N SER A 173 -11.96 -0.20 10.47
CA SER A 173 -12.04 -0.90 9.19
C SER A 173 -10.66 -1.16 8.57
N ALA A 174 -9.62 -0.53 9.10
CA ALA A 174 -8.26 -0.66 8.61
C ALA A 174 -7.62 -2.00 9.01
N SER A 175 -7.24 -2.78 8.01
CA SER A 175 -6.44 -4.00 8.17
C SER A 175 -4.93 -3.76 8.19
N LYS A 176 -4.49 -2.52 7.91
CA LYS A 176 -3.08 -2.14 7.79
C LYS A 176 -2.89 -0.69 8.17
N PHE A 177 -1.93 -0.44 9.05
CA PHE A 177 -1.38 0.89 9.32
C PHE A 177 0.03 1.03 8.78
N VAL A 178 0.42 2.25 8.41
CA VAL A 178 1.79 2.61 8.07
C VAL A 178 2.17 3.88 8.81
N TYR A 179 3.20 3.80 9.64
CA TYR A 179 3.75 4.93 10.38
C TYR A 179 5.00 5.42 9.69
N VAL A 180 5.04 6.69 9.30
CA VAL A 180 6.21 7.31 8.67
C VAL A 180 6.85 8.33 9.60
N THR A 181 8.14 8.17 9.88
CA THR A 181 8.88 9.06 10.78
C THR A 181 10.32 9.24 10.32
N ASN A 182 10.91 10.39 10.62
CA ASN A 182 12.34 10.68 10.48
C ASN A 182 12.97 11.25 11.76
N THR A 183 12.27 11.11 12.90
CA THR A 183 12.65 11.68 14.20
C THR A 183 12.96 10.61 15.24
N THR A 184 13.29 9.39 14.82
CA THR A 184 13.61 8.30 15.75
C THR A 184 14.95 8.60 16.45
N PRO A 185 14.98 8.75 17.79
CA PRO A 185 16.21 9.06 18.52
C PRO A 185 17.30 8.00 18.29
N GLY A 186 18.52 8.43 17.98
CA GLY A 186 19.65 7.53 17.67
C GLY A 186 19.68 7.00 16.23
N TYR A 187 18.70 7.39 15.41
CA TYR A 187 18.64 7.09 13.97
C TYR A 187 18.40 8.37 13.16
N GLU A 188 19.02 9.47 13.59
CA GLU A 188 18.95 10.75 12.90
C GLU A 188 19.42 10.59 11.45
N GLY A 189 18.67 11.13 10.49
CA GLY A 189 18.99 11.00 9.06
C GLY A 189 18.25 9.86 8.34
N ILE A 190 17.54 8.99 9.07
CA ILE A 190 16.77 7.88 8.50
C ILE A 190 15.28 8.21 8.50
N THR A 191 14.65 8.22 7.33
CA THR A 191 13.20 8.12 7.23
C THR A 191 12.80 6.64 7.21
N ALA A 192 11.82 6.28 8.04
CA ALA A 192 11.31 4.92 8.11
C ALA A 192 9.81 4.89 7.87
N ALA A 193 9.34 3.81 7.24
CA ALA A 193 7.94 3.42 7.20
C ALA A 193 7.77 2.09 7.95
N LEU A 194 6.94 2.09 8.99
CA LEU A 194 6.60 0.91 9.77
C LEU A 194 5.18 0.45 9.43
N TYR A 195 5.09 -0.65 8.71
CA TYR A 195 3.87 -1.32 8.32
C TYR A 195 3.41 -2.27 9.44
N ILE A 196 2.18 -2.12 9.90
CA ILE A 196 1.60 -2.93 10.99
C ILE A 196 0.29 -3.56 10.52
N PRO A 197 0.20 -4.90 10.45
CA PRO A 197 -1.07 -5.57 10.16
C PRO A 197 -2.03 -5.43 11.35
N ARG A 198 -3.30 -5.23 11.03
CA ARG A 198 -4.40 -5.04 11.99
C ARG A 198 -5.46 -6.12 11.79
N LYS A 199 -6.30 -6.29 12.81
CA LYS A 199 -7.42 -7.24 12.80
C LYS A 199 -8.60 -6.68 12.03
#